data_AF-A0A3B5MFY9-F1
#
_entry.id   AF-A0A3B5MFY9-F1
#
_cell.length_a   1.000
_cell.length_b   1.000
_cell.length_c   1.000
_cell.angle_alpha   90.00
_cell.angle_beta   90.00
_cell.angle_gamma   90.00
#
_symmetry.space_group_name_H-M   'P 1'
#
loop_
_entity.id
_entity.type
_entity.pdbx_description
1 polymer ?
#
loop_
_entity_poly.entity_id
_entity_poly.type
_entity_poly.pdbx_seq_one_letter_code
_entity_poly.pdbx_strand_id
1 'polypeptide(L)'
;MSGFRAKTIKNTVCVNLELTAEEWKKKYEKEKEKNKSLKSAIQRLEAELNRWRNGEDVPEEERLSSKDQRSIEQYDNTPIIDNLPPGGGDVSNEERKTFEEDIRNLYKQLDDKDDEINQHSQLAEKLKEQMLDQEELLASTRRDYEKIQEELCRLQTENDLAKEEVKEVLQALEELAVNYDQKSQEVEEREAANQQLIEELQQKTALLSVVQRELSQLEELNGLQRKRAAEVLNLLLRDLSDIGAIIGTGDAKNAEAKGNGSAVEEEFTVARLYISKMKSEVKSLVNRSKQLESAQADAHRKIQANEKELASCQLLISQHQAKIKSLTDYMQNMEQKKRQLEESQDALTEEIAKLQAHEKRHDVSKEDLNRMDGDEDVKKSVEEQLASHREAHQKQLSRLRDEIEDKQRMLDELTDLNQGLLLEQERLASDYEKLKAEDQEKDSKLQNLILLNEHREQARDDLKGLEETVAKELQTLHNLRKLFVQDLTARVKKSAELDCEEGLGNVAQKQKISFLENNLDQLTKVHKQLVRDNADLRCELPKLEKRLRATAERVKTLENALKEAKENAMRDRKRYQKEVDRIKEAVRAKNMARRGYSAQIAKPIRPGHHPVSSPIISTTRTGGIYAHN
;
A
#
# COMPACT_ATOMS: atom_id res chain seq x y z
N MET A 1 -15.87 125.27 -16.80
CA MET A 1 -16.89 124.51 -17.56
C MET A 1 -16.28 124.14 -18.91
N SER A 2 -16.35 122.92 -19.43
CA SER A 2 -17.09 121.73 -18.98
C SER A 2 -16.19 120.49 -19.03
N GLY A 3 -16.17 119.68 -17.97
CA GLY A 3 -15.29 118.50 -17.89
C GLY A 3 -15.86 117.29 -18.62
N PHE A 4 -15.11 116.74 -19.58
CA PHE A 4 -15.41 115.44 -20.15
C PHE A 4 -14.97 114.33 -19.19
N ARG A 5 -15.97 113.84 -18.44
CA ARG A 5 -15.93 112.79 -17.42
C ARG A 5 -15.04 111.61 -17.84
N ALA A 6 -14.26 111.06 -16.90
CA ALA A 6 -13.55 109.79 -17.08
C ALA A 6 -14.49 108.73 -17.68
N LYS A 7 -13.98 107.97 -18.67
CA LYS A 7 -14.79 107.04 -19.49
C LYS A 7 -15.58 106.10 -18.60
N THR A 8 -16.87 106.39 -18.45
CA THR A 8 -17.80 105.51 -17.72
C THR A 8 -17.88 104.22 -18.52
N ILE A 9 -17.31 103.15 -17.98
CA ILE A 9 -17.48 101.80 -18.54
C ILE A 9 -18.96 101.47 -18.39
N LYS A 10 -19.73 101.72 -19.46
CA LYS A 10 -21.09 101.22 -19.58
C LYS A 10 -20.97 99.71 -19.63
N ASN A 11 -21.14 99.05 -18.48
CA ASN A 11 -21.24 97.61 -18.39
C ASN A 11 -22.60 97.19 -18.97
N THR A 12 -22.72 97.24 -20.30
CA THR A 12 -23.84 96.67 -21.02
C THR A 12 -23.81 95.17 -20.85
N VAL A 13 -24.64 94.69 -19.92
CA VAL A 13 -24.96 93.27 -19.78
C VAL A 13 -25.69 92.83 -21.06
N CYS A 14 -24.90 92.44 -22.06
CA CYS A 14 -25.40 91.69 -23.19
C CYS A 14 -25.87 90.33 -22.66
N VAL A 15 -27.11 89.96 -22.96
CA VAL A 15 -27.60 88.59 -22.74
C VAL A 15 -26.65 87.64 -23.45
N ASN A 16 -26.25 86.56 -22.78
CA ASN A 16 -25.42 85.52 -23.39
C ASN A 16 -26.13 84.97 -24.63
N LEU A 17 -25.63 85.33 -25.81
CA LEU A 17 -26.08 84.71 -27.05
C LEU A 17 -25.57 83.27 -27.07
N GLU A 18 -26.49 82.31 -26.97
CA GLU A 18 -26.25 80.89 -27.22
C GLU A 18 -25.91 80.69 -28.71
N LEU A 19 -24.65 80.96 -29.04
CA LEU A 19 -24.09 80.74 -30.35
C LEU A 19 -23.78 79.26 -30.52
N THR A 20 -24.24 78.68 -31.63
CA THR A 20 -23.80 77.33 -32.00
C THR A 20 -22.29 77.32 -32.21
N ALA A 21 -21.66 76.15 -32.04
CA ALA A 21 -20.20 76.02 -32.13
C ALA A 21 -19.64 76.53 -33.48
N GLU A 22 -20.40 76.40 -34.56
CA GLU A 22 -20.03 76.93 -35.88
C GLU A 22 -20.12 78.46 -35.95
N GLU A 23 -21.16 79.08 -35.38
CA GLU A 23 -21.30 80.53 -35.33
C GLU A 23 -20.24 81.17 -34.42
N TRP A 24 -19.93 80.53 -33.29
CA TRP A 24 -18.84 80.95 -32.41
C TRP A 24 -17.50 80.85 -33.14
N LYS A 25 -17.19 79.72 -33.79
CA LYS A 25 -15.98 79.53 -34.61
C LYS A 25 -15.88 80.55 -35.74
N LYS A 26 -16.99 80.86 -36.41
CA LYS A 26 -17.06 81.85 -37.50
C LYS A 26 -16.86 83.30 -37.01
N LYS A 27 -17.36 83.64 -35.82
CA LYS A 27 -17.08 84.93 -35.16
C LYS A 27 -15.61 84.98 -34.68
N TYR A 28 -15.12 83.93 -34.05
CA TYR A 28 -13.75 83.82 -33.57
C TYR A 28 -12.73 83.98 -34.68
N GLU A 29 -12.85 83.25 -35.80
CA GLU A 29 -11.94 83.40 -36.95
C GLU A 29 -12.02 84.79 -37.59
N LYS A 30 -13.22 85.40 -37.66
CA LYS A 30 -13.36 86.80 -38.14
C LYS A 30 -12.68 87.81 -37.21
N GLU A 31 -12.75 87.62 -35.89
CA GLU A 31 -12.11 88.51 -34.92
C GLU A 31 -10.59 88.27 -34.81
N LYS A 32 -10.15 87.02 -34.97
CA LYS A 32 -8.75 86.59 -35.05
C LYS A 32 -8.05 87.20 -36.27
N GLU A 33 -8.68 87.18 -37.45
CA GLU A 33 -8.09 87.77 -38.66
C GLU A 33 -8.08 89.31 -38.62
N LYS A 34 -9.09 89.95 -38.02
CA LYS A 34 -9.03 91.39 -37.64
C LYS A 34 -7.87 91.67 -36.68
N ASN A 35 -7.72 90.90 -35.61
CA ASN A 35 -6.69 91.10 -34.58
C ASN A 35 -5.28 90.96 -35.17
N LYS A 36 -5.09 89.97 -36.06
CA LYS A 36 -3.90 89.80 -36.90
C LYS A 36 -3.63 91.01 -37.80
N SER A 37 -4.64 91.52 -38.50
CA SER A 37 -4.54 92.74 -39.32
C SER A 37 -4.14 93.97 -38.49
N LEU A 38 -4.78 94.16 -37.32
CA LEU A 38 -4.43 95.24 -36.37
C LEU A 38 -3.01 95.10 -35.83
N LYS A 39 -2.55 93.88 -35.50
CA LYS A 39 -1.15 93.63 -35.09
C LYS A 39 -0.16 93.96 -36.20
N SER A 40 -0.45 93.62 -37.46
CA SER A 40 0.38 94.02 -38.59
C SER A 40 0.38 95.53 -38.86
N ALA A 41 -0.70 96.24 -38.54
CA ALA A 41 -0.74 97.71 -38.58
C ALA A 41 0.09 98.31 -37.44
N ILE A 42 -0.04 97.79 -36.21
CA ILE A 42 0.76 98.20 -35.04
C ILE A 42 2.26 98.01 -35.31
N GLN A 43 2.70 96.84 -35.80
CA GLN A 43 4.12 96.60 -36.10
C GLN A 43 4.70 97.56 -37.16
N ARG A 44 3.88 98.00 -38.13
CA ARG A 44 4.29 99.02 -39.11
C ARG A 44 4.41 100.40 -38.46
N LEU A 45 3.44 100.80 -37.63
CA LEU A 45 3.52 102.04 -36.86
C LEU A 45 4.70 102.04 -35.89
N GLU A 46 5.00 100.92 -35.23
CA GLU A 46 6.16 100.77 -34.34
C GLU A 46 7.49 100.87 -35.09
N ALA A 47 7.58 100.28 -36.30
CA ALA A 47 8.74 100.42 -37.17
C ALA A 47 8.93 101.87 -37.66
N GLU A 48 7.84 102.54 -38.07
CA GLU A 48 7.83 103.95 -38.47
C GLU A 48 8.27 104.84 -37.30
N LEU A 49 7.66 104.70 -36.13
CA LEU A 49 7.99 105.47 -34.92
C LEU A 49 9.45 105.24 -34.46
N ASN A 50 10.01 104.04 -34.67
CA ASN A 50 11.43 103.78 -34.42
C ASN A 50 12.36 104.44 -35.45
N ARG A 51 11.98 104.55 -36.74
CA ARG A 51 12.75 105.34 -37.73
C ARG A 51 12.76 106.83 -37.37
N TRP A 52 11.61 107.39 -37.01
CA TRP A 52 11.49 108.78 -36.55
C TRP A 52 12.34 109.04 -35.29
N ARG A 53 12.34 108.11 -34.31
CA ARG A 53 13.19 108.19 -33.11
C ARG A 53 14.69 108.11 -33.39
N ASN A 54 15.08 107.45 -34.47
CA ASN A 54 16.47 107.37 -34.92
C ASN A 54 16.90 108.58 -35.77
N GLY A 55 16.01 109.54 -36.05
CA GLY A 55 16.30 110.75 -36.81
C GLY A 55 16.18 110.61 -38.33
N GLU A 56 15.60 109.53 -38.85
CA GLU A 56 15.19 109.44 -40.25
C GLU A 56 13.83 110.12 -40.46
N ASP A 57 13.71 110.98 -41.46
CA ASP A 57 12.40 111.42 -41.97
C ASP A 57 11.88 110.37 -42.98
N VAL A 58 10.62 109.98 -42.81
CA VAL A 58 9.96 108.95 -43.63
C VAL A 58 9.12 109.66 -44.70
N PRO A 59 9.35 109.44 -46.00
CA PRO A 59 8.60 110.09 -47.08
C PRO A 59 7.09 109.85 -47.01
N GLU A 60 6.27 110.82 -47.45
CA GLU A 60 4.81 110.75 -47.33
C GLU A 60 4.16 109.59 -48.10
N GLU A 61 4.86 109.01 -49.07
CA GLU A 61 4.42 107.80 -49.79
C GLU A 61 4.66 106.49 -49.02
N GLU A 62 5.55 106.47 -48.02
CA GLU A 62 5.79 105.32 -47.14
C GLU A 62 4.99 105.37 -45.83
N ARG A 63 4.55 106.55 -45.40
CA ARG A 63 3.74 106.75 -44.18
C ARG A 63 2.42 105.99 -44.27
N LEU A 64 1.94 105.42 -43.16
CA LEU A 64 0.65 104.70 -43.15
C LEU A 64 -0.52 105.65 -43.44
N SER A 65 -1.06 105.56 -44.66
CA SER A 65 -2.05 106.50 -45.20
C SER A 65 -3.25 106.72 -44.27
N SER A 66 -3.54 107.99 -43.97
CA SER A 66 -4.62 108.44 -43.08
C SER A 66 -6.04 108.02 -43.52
N LYS A 67 -6.18 107.35 -44.66
CA LYS A 67 -7.42 106.73 -45.13
C LYS A 67 -7.88 105.58 -44.24
N ASP A 68 -6.95 104.86 -43.60
CA ASP A 68 -7.23 103.79 -42.64
C ASP A 68 -7.43 104.30 -41.20
N GLN A 69 -7.11 105.58 -40.92
CA GLN A 69 -7.18 106.18 -39.57
C GLN A 69 -8.56 106.76 -39.20
N ARG A 70 -9.61 106.57 -40.02
CA ARG A 70 -10.97 107.15 -39.85
C ARG A 70 -11.79 106.62 -38.65
N SER A 71 -11.15 106.15 -37.59
CA SER A 71 -11.79 105.59 -36.39
C SER A 71 -11.27 106.16 -35.07
N ILE A 72 -10.35 107.13 -35.09
CA ILE A 72 -9.75 107.73 -33.89
C ILE A 72 -9.91 109.25 -33.97
N GLU A 73 -10.74 109.81 -33.09
CA GLU A 73 -11.00 111.25 -33.00
C GLU A 73 -9.77 111.98 -32.44
N GLN A 74 -9.25 112.95 -33.19
CA GLN A 74 -8.26 113.89 -32.67
C GLN A 74 -8.92 114.88 -31.73
N TYR A 75 -8.42 114.96 -30.48
CA TYR A 75 -8.80 115.97 -29.50
C TYR A 75 -7.57 116.78 -29.09
N ASP A 76 -7.16 117.73 -29.93
CA ASP A 76 -6.24 118.80 -29.55
C ASP A 76 -7.05 119.95 -28.94
N ASN A 77 -6.61 120.44 -27.78
CA ASN A 77 -7.23 121.54 -27.04
C ASN A 77 -6.15 122.33 -26.27
N THR A 78 -5.20 122.90 -26.99
CA THR A 78 -4.27 123.88 -26.43
C THR A 78 -4.96 125.25 -26.29
N PRO A 79 -5.19 125.78 -25.06
CA PRO A 79 -5.92 127.04 -24.89
C PRO A 79 -5.05 128.26 -25.23
N ILE A 80 -5.42 128.98 -26.29
CA ILE A 80 -4.86 130.30 -26.59
C ILE A 80 -5.46 131.31 -25.61
N ILE A 81 -4.63 131.96 -24.80
CA ILE A 81 -5.03 133.03 -23.88
C ILE A 81 -4.74 134.38 -24.55
N ASP A 82 -5.81 135.03 -25.01
CA ASP A 82 -5.76 136.32 -25.71
C ASP A 82 -5.80 137.50 -24.72
N ASN A 83 -4.63 138.02 -24.36
CA ASN A 83 -4.47 139.10 -23.38
C ASN A 83 -4.53 140.50 -24.02
N LEU A 84 -5.74 140.96 -24.37
CA LEU A 84 -6.00 142.38 -24.63
C LEU A 84 -6.31 143.13 -23.31
N PRO A 85 -5.52 144.15 -22.93
CA PRO A 85 -5.80 144.96 -21.74
C PRO A 85 -6.84 146.05 -22.02
N PRO A 86 -7.94 146.16 -21.24
CA PRO A 86 -8.81 147.33 -21.26
C PRO A 86 -8.05 148.58 -20.77
N GLY A 87 -8.27 149.71 -21.44
CA GLY A 87 -7.64 150.99 -21.07
C GLY A 87 -8.16 151.54 -19.73
N GLY A 88 -7.31 152.30 -19.03
CA GLY A 88 -7.63 152.83 -17.70
C GLY A 88 -8.75 153.86 -17.69
N GLY A 89 -9.67 153.70 -16.73
CA GLY A 89 -10.57 154.73 -16.22
C GLY A 89 -10.41 154.84 -14.70
N ASP A 90 -10.79 155.96 -14.10
CA ASP A 90 -10.62 156.18 -12.66
C ASP A 90 -11.69 155.39 -11.88
N VAL A 91 -11.29 154.25 -11.32
CA VAL A 91 -12.18 153.21 -10.79
C VAL A 91 -12.92 153.70 -9.54
N SER A 92 -14.25 153.73 -9.64
CA SER A 92 -15.17 154.20 -8.61
C SER A 92 -15.07 153.36 -7.32
N ASN A 93 -15.43 153.95 -6.19
CA ASN A 93 -15.34 153.30 -4.88
C ASN A 93 -16.29 152.10 -4.74
N GLU A 94 -17.32 152.00 -5.59
CA GLU A 94 -18.19 150.83 -5.73
C GLU A 94 -17.55 149.72 -6.57
N GLU A 95 -16.83 150.07 -7.64
CA GLU A 95 -16.14 149.11 -8.51
C GLU A 95 -14.95 148.45 -7.80
N ARG A 96 -14.28 149.18 -6.89
CA ARG A 96 -13.28 148.57 -5.99
C ARG A 96 -13.89 147.54 -5.05
N LYS A 97 -15.10 147.78 -4.53
CA LYS A 97 -15.80 146.79 -3.69
C LYS A 97 -16.16 145.54 -4.48
N THR A 98 -16.65 145.67 -5.72
CA THR A 98 -16.92 144.51 -6.56
C THR A 98 -15.64 143.72 -6.85
N PHE A 99 -14.51 144.38 -7.15
CA PHE A 99 -13.24 143.67 -7.31
C PHE A 99 -12.75 143.00 -6.01
N GLU A 100 -12.90 143.63 -4.84
CA GLU A 100 -12.57 142.99 -3.55
C GLU A 100 -13.51 141.83 -3.19
N GLU A 101 -14.75 141.86 -3.65
CA GLU A 101 -15.75 140.81 -3.45
C GLU A 101 -15.53 139.65 -4.44
N ASP A 102 -15.20 139.94 -5.69
CA ASP A 102 -14.75 138.96 -6.69
C ASP A 102 -13.46 138.26 -6.26
N ILE A 103 -12.48 138.99 -5.72
CA ILE A 103 -11.26 138.40 -5.16
C ILE A 103 -11.58 137.46 -3.99
N ARG A 104 -12.52 137.84 -3.10
CA ARG A 104 -12.99 136.97 -2.02
C ARG A 104 -13.74 135.73 -2.55
N ASN A 105 -14.54 135.89 -3.61
CA ASN A 105 -15.23 134.79 -4.28
C ASN A 105 -14.26 133.86 -5.01
N LEU A 106 -13.12 134.36 -5.52
CA LEU A 106 -12.06 133.56 -6.14
C LEU A 106 -11.24 132.79 -5.11
N TYR A 107 -10.87 133.41 -3.98
CA TYR A 107 -10.23 132.69 -2.87
C TYR A 107 -11.13 131.59 -2.33
N LYS A 108 -12.42 131.88 -2.08
CA LYS A 108 -13.36 130.84 -1.66
C LYS A 108 -13.49 129.72 -2.70
N GLN A 109 -13.54 130.04 -3.99
CA GLN A 109 -13.55 129.02 -5.04
C GLN A 109 -12.26 128.18 -5.09
N LEU A 110 -11.12 128.72 -4.65
CA LEU A 110 -9.89 127.95 -4.49
C LEU A 110 -9.98 127.02 -3.27
N ASP A 111 -10.44 127.52 -2.12
CA ASP A 111 -10.68 126.70 -0.92
C ASP A 111 -11.67 125.56 -1.21
N ASP A 112 -12.82 125.86 -1.83
CA ASP A 112 -13.84 124.89 -2.27
C ASP A 112 -13.26 123.86 -3.28
N LYS A 113 -12.23 124.22 -4.05
CA LYS A 113 -11.55 123.33 -5.02
C LYS A 113 -10.45 122.48 -4.38
N ASP A 114 -9.70 123.01 -3.43
CA ASP A 114 -8.72 122.24 -2.68
C ASP A 114 -9.42 121.21 -1.76
N ASP A 115 -10.60 121.53 -1.21
CA ASP A 115 -11.44 120.56 -0.52
C ASP A 115 -12.03 119.49 -1.45
N GLU A 116 -12.41 119.82 -2.69
CA GLU A 116 -12.77 118.83 -3.72
C GLU A 116 -11.59 117.92 -4.09
N ILE A 117 -10.39 118.49 -4.27
CA ILE A 117 -9.15 117.75 -4.58
C ILE A 117 -8.77 116.82 -3.42
N ASN A 118 -8.91 117.29 -2.18
CA ASN A 118 -8.69 116.51 -0.97
C ASN A 118 -9.67 115.33 -0.87
N GLN A 119 -10.98 115.59 -1.07
CA GLN A 119 -12.01 114.54 -1.12
C GLN A 119 -11.76 113.53 -2.24
N HIS A 120 -11.37 113.98 -3.44
CA HIS A 120 -11.02 113.10 -4.54
C HIS A 120 -9.76 112.27 -4.27
N SER A 121 -8.76 112.85 -3.62
CA SER A 121 -7.53 112.15 -3.22
C SER A 121 -7.81 111.07 -2.16
N GLN A 122 -8.61 111.38 -1.15
CA GLN A 122 -9.07 110.41 -0.14
C GLN A 122 -9.91 109.29 -0.75
N LEU A 123 -10.76 109.59 -1.75
CA LEU A 123 -11.53 108.58 -2.47
C LEU A 123 -10.64 107.70 -3.36
N ALA A 124 -9.64 108.29 -4.03
CA ALA A 124 -8.69 107.55 -4.86
C ALA A 124 -7.83 106.59 -4.03
N GLU A 125 -7.35 107.02 -2.87
CA GLU A 125 -6.56 106.16 -1.98
C GLU A 125 -7.40 105.02 -1.39
N LYS A 126 -8.67 105.27 -1.01
CA LYS A 126 -9.62 104.22 -0.59
C LYS A 126 -9.93 103.22 -1.70
N LEU A 127 -10.06 103.66 -2.96
CA LEU A 127 -10.24 102.77 -4.10
C LEU A 127 -8.98 101.95 -4.40
N LYS A 128 -7.80 102.52 -4.15
CA LYS A 128 -6.50 101.84 -4.26
C LYS A 128 -6.30 100.80 -3.15
N GLU A 129 -6.69 101.11 -1.91
CA GLU A 129 -6.77 100.15 -0.80
C GLU A 129 -7.70 98.97 -1.15
N GLN A 130 -8.93 99.25 -1.61
CA GLN A 130 -9.88 98.22 -2.07
C GLN A 130 -9.39 97.38 -3.27
N MET A 131 -8.53 97.93 -4.12
CA MET A 131 -7.88 97.18 -5.21
C MET A 131 -6.80 96.25 -4.67
N LEU A 132 -5.98 96.70 -3.71
CA LEU A 132 -4.95 95.88 -3.06
C LEU A 132 -5.57 94.72 -2.26
N ASP A 133 -6.65 94.97 -1.52
CA ASP A 133 -7.42 93.93 -0.81
C ASP A 133 -7.93 92.84 -1.77
N GLN A 134 -8.42 93.25 -2.95
CA GLN A 134 -8.89 92.32 -3.99
C GLN A 134 -7.74 91.55 -4.66
N GLU A 135 -6.59 92.20 -4.88
CA GLU A 135 -5.40 91.53 -5.41
C GLU A 135 -4.81 90.52 -4.41
N GLU A 136 -4.79 90.83 -3.10
CA GLU A 136 -4.38 89.87 -2.07
C GLU A 136 -5.38 88.70 -1.94
N LEU A 137 -6.69 88.97 -1.96
CA LEU A 137 -7.72 87.93 -1.94
C LEU A 137 -7.62 86.99 -3.15
N LEU A 138 -7.38 87.55 -4.35
CA LEU A 138 -7.13 86.75 -5.56
C LEU A 138 -5.82 85.96 -5.46
N ALA A 139 -4.77 86.54 -4.88
CA ALA A 139 -3.50 85.85 -4.65
C ALA A 139 -3.65 84.71 -3.63
N SER A 140 -4.46 84.86 -2.57
CA SER A 140 -4.77 83.76 -1.65
C SER A 140 -5.59 82.68 -2.35
N THR A 141 -6.66 83.07 -3.04
CA THR A 141 -7.52 82.11 -3.78
C THR A 141 -6.72 81.26 -4.77
N ARG A 142 -5.71 81.84 -5.44
CA ARG A 142 -4.76 81.08 -6.28
C ARG A 142 -3.88 80.14 -5.48
N ARG A 143 -3.21 80.63 -4.42
CA ARG A 143 -2.37 79.80 -3.52
C ARG A 143 -3.15 78.64 -2.89
N ASP A 144 -4.43 78.84 -2.60
CA ASP A 144 -5.29 77.82 -2.00
C ASP A 144 -5.83 76.83 -3.05
N TYR A 145 -6.10 77.29 -4.28
CA TYR A 145 -6.36 76.41 -5.43
C TYR A 145 -5.14 75.54 -5.79
N GLU A 146 -3.94 76.12 -5.78
CA GLU A 146 -2.67 75.41 -6.03
C GLU A 146 -2.47 74.27 -5.02
N LYS A 147 -2.64 74.52 -3.72
CA LYS A 147 -2.62 73.48 -2.67
C LYS A 147 -3.65 72.38 -2.92
N ILE A 148 -4.90 72.75 -3.24
CA ILE A 148 -5.96 71.76 -3.50
C ILE A 148 -5.62 70.90 -4.73
N GLN A 149 -4.97 71.47 -5.74
CA GLN A 149 -4.49 70.72 -6.90
C GLN A 149 -3.31 69.79 -6.54
N GLU A 150 -2.38 70.23 -5.69
CA GLU A 150 -1.29 69.38 -5.16
C GLU A 150 -1.84 68.22 -4.31
N GLU A 151 -2.80 68.48 -3.42
CA GLU A 151 -3.45 67.45 -2.60
C GLU A 151 -4.26 66.47 -3.46
N LEU A 152 -4.96 66.94 -4.49
CA LEU A 152 -5.68 66.08 -5.43
C LEU A 152 -4.72 65.16 -6.20
N CYS A 153 -3.60 65.69 -6.70
CA CYS A 153 -2.54 64.90 -7.33
C CYS A 153 -1.96 63.85 -6.36
N ARG A 154 -1.69 64.24 -5.10
CA ARG A 154 -1.16 63.33 -4.08
C ARG A 154 -2.14 62.20 -3.77
N LEU A 155 -3.42 62.53 -3.51
CA LEU A 155 -4.49 61.56 -3.29
C LEU A 155 -4.70 60.64 -4.49
N GLN A 156 -4.52 61.13 -5.73
CA GLN A 156 -4.56 60.28 -6.92
C GLN A 156 -3.40 59.28 -6.93
N THR A 157 -2.17 59.71 -6.63
CA THR A 157 -1.02 58.78 -6.54
C THR A 157 -1.16 57.77 -5.40
N GLU A 158 -1.65 58.19 -4.23
CA GLU A 158 -1.99 57.29 -3.10
C GLU A 158 -3.06 56.27 -3.52
N ASN A 159 -4.07 56.71 -4.28
CA ASN A 159 -5.15 55.84 -4.77
C ASN A 159 -4.70 54.86 -5.87
N ASP A 160 -3.74 55.23 -6.71
CA ASP A 160 -3.18 54.34 -7.72
C ASP A 160 -2.22 53.30 -7.10
N LEU A 161 -1.39 53.68 -6.13
CA LEU A 161 -0.57 52.74 -5.33
C LEU A 161 -1.46 51.73 -4.58
N ALA A 162 -2.52 52.18 -3.93
CA ALA A 162 -3.47 51.29 -3.25
C ALA A 162 -4.18 50.30 -4.20
N LYS A 163 -4.33 50.62 -5.50
CA LYS A 163 -4.82 49.66 -6.51
C LYS A 163 -3.77 48.62 -6.86
N GLU A 164 -2.49 48.93 -6.74
CA GLU A 164 -1.40 47.99 -7.00
C GLU A 164 -1.25 47.02 -5.82
N GLU A 165 -1.24 47.52 -4.58
CA GLU A 165 -1.32 46.68 -3.37
C GLU A 165 -2.51 45.70 -3.41
N VAL A 166 -3.70 46.16 -3.83
CA VAL A 166 -4.89 45.30 -3.95
C VAL A 166 -4.73 44.24 -5.06
N LYS A 167 -4.03 44.53 -6.16
CA LYS A 167 -3.72 43.51 -7.20
C LYS A 167 -2.76 42.45 -6.66
N GLU A 168 -1.71 42.86 -5.95
CA GLU A 168 -0.74 41.94 -5.36
C GLU A 168 -1.42 41.02 -4.32
N VAL A 169 -2.30 41.56 -3.48
CA VAL A 169 -3.10 40.77 -2.53
C VAL A 169 -4.04 39.80 -3.25
N LEU A 170 -4.68 40.21 -4.35
CA LEU A 170 -5.53 39.32 -5.14
C LEU A 170 -4.73 38.19 -5.82
N GLN A 171 -3.58 38.50 -6.42
CA GLN A 171 -2.69 37.48 -7.00
C GLN A 171 -2.20 36.49 -5.92
N ALA A 172 -1.79 36.99 -4.74
CA ALA A 172 -1.37 36.12 -3.64
C ALA A 172 -2.52 35.22 -3.11
N LEU A 173 -3.78 35.67 -3.21
CA LEU A 173 -4.95 34.84 -2.90
C LEU A 173 -5.25 33.81 -3.99
N GLU A 174 -5.05 34.14 -5.27
CA GLU A 174 -5.16 33.19 -6.39
C GLU A 174 -4.08 32.10 -6.30
N GLU A 175 -2.82 32.48 -6.05
CA GLU A 175 -1.71 31.54 -5.82
C GLU A 175 -1.95 30.64 -4.59
N LEU A 176 -2.49 31.20 -3.50
CA LEU A 176 -2.86 30.43 -2.31
C LEU A 176 -4.04 29.47 -2.56
N ALA A 177 -5.02 29.85 -3.40
CA ALA A 177 -6.12 28.98 -3.78
C ALA A 177 -5.64 27.79 -4.63
N VAL A 178 -4.79 28.04 -5.63
CA VAL A 178 -4.18 26.96 -6.44
C VAL A 178 -3.30 26.05 -5.57
N ASN A 179 -2.56 26.61 -4.61
CA ASN A 179 -1.78 25.82 -3.66
C ASN A 179 -2.68 24.96 -2.74
N TYR A 180 -3.81 25.49 -2.30
CA TYR A 180 -4.79 24.74 -1.49
C TYR A 180 -5.41 23.59 -2.29
N ASP A 181 -5.85 23.82 -3.53
CA ASP A 181 -6.44 22.79 -4.38
C ASP A 181 -5.44 21.67 -4.69
N GLN A 182 -4.18 22.03 -5.04
CA GLN A 182 -3.10 21.05 -5.19
C GLN A 182 -2.86 20.27 -3.88
N LYS A 183 -2.87 20.95 -2.73
CA LYS A 183 -2.69 20.30 -1.42
C LYS A 183 -3.85 19.38 -1.07
N SER A 184 -5.08 19.69 -1.50
CA SER A 184 -6.25 18.82 -1.35
C SER A 184 -6.10 17.56 -2.20
N GLN A 185 -5.71 17.70 -3.49
CA GLN A 185 -5.44 16.55 -4.35
C GLN A 185 -4.32 15.66 -3.79
N GLU A 186 -3.22 16.24 -3.31
CA GLU A 186 -2.15 15.47 -2.64
C GLU A 186 -2.64 14.73 -1.37
N VAL A 187 -3.67 15.22 -0.67
CA VAL A 187 -4.28 14.52 0.45
C VAL A 187 -5.16 13.37 -0.05
N GLU A 188 -6.01 13.59 -1.04
CA GLU A 188 -6.88 12.55 -1.64
C GLU A 188 -6.07 11.38 -2.23
N GLU A 189 -4.98 11.67 -2.94
CA GLU A 189 -4.05 10.65 -3.46
C GLU A 189 -3.40 9.83 -2.33
N ARG A 190 -3.08 10.46 -1.20
CA ARG A 190 -2.51 9.76 -0.03
C ARG A 190 -3.56 9.00 0.77
N GLU A 191 -4.80 9.48 0.83
CA GLU A 191 -5.91 8.71 1.41
C GLU A 191 -6.22 7.46 0.57
N ALA A 192 -6.22 7.57 -0.75
CA ALA A 192 -6.37 6.43 -1.66
C ALA A 192 -5.23 5.40 -1.48
N ALA A 193 -3.97 5.84 -1.43
CA ALA A 193 -2.83 4.96 -1.17
C ALA A 193 -2.89 4.30 0.22
N ASN A 194 -3.29 5.05 1.25
CA ASN A 194 -3.50 4.50 2.60
C ASN A 194 -4.62 3.44 2.62
N GLN A 195 -5.71 3.65 1.88
CA GLN A 195 -6.81 2.69 1.78
C GLN A 195 -6.35 1.38 1.10
N GLN A 196 -5.54 1.46 0.03
CA GLN A 196 -4.94 0.28 -0.60
C GLN A 196 -4.03 -0.49 0.38
N LEU A 197 -3.16 0.20 1.12
CA LEU A 197 -2.30 -0.42 2.15
C LEU A 197 -3.11 -1.05 3.29
N ILE A 198 -4.26 -0.48 3.66
CA ILE A 198 -5.18 -1.07 4.65
C ILE A 198 -5.83 -2.35 4.11
N GLU A 199 -6.19 -2.41 2.83
CA GLU A 199 -6.75 -3.59 2.19
C GLU A 199 -5.70 -4.70 2.02
N GLU A 200 -4.47 -4.37 1.61
CA GLU A 200 -3.35 -5.31 1.61
C GLU A 200 -3.08 -5.86 3.01
N LEU A 201 -3.02 -5.01 4.04
CA LEU A 201 -2.80 -5.42 5.42
C LEU A 201 -3.89 -6.39 5.92
N GLN A 202 -5.15 -6.15 5.56
CA GLN A 202 -6.26 -7.07 5.84
C GLN A 202 -6.08 -8.41 5.13
N GLN A 203 -5.70 -8.42 3.84
CA GLN A 203 -5.42 -9.64 3.10
C GLN A 203 -4.25 -10.45 3.72
N LYS A 204 -3.14 -9.78 4.06
CA LYS A 204 -1.99 -10.43 4.73
C LYS A 204 -2.38 -10.96 6.11
N THR A 205 -3.23 -10.26 6.86
CA THR A 205 -3.74 -10.73 8.17
C THR A 205 -4.65 -11.96 8.02
N ALA A 206 -5.50 -12.00 6.99
CA ALA A 206 -6.33 -13.16 6.68
C ALA A 206 -5.47 -14.38 6.31
N LEU A 207 -4.49 -14.21 5.42
CA LEU A 207 -3.54 -15.26 5.03
C LEU A 207 -2.75 -15.79 6.24
N LEU A 208 -2.28 -14.90 7.13
CA LEU A 208 -1.60 -15.30 8.36
C LEU A 208 -2.51 -16.16 9.27
N SER A 209 -3.81 -15.85 9.35
CA SER A 209 -4.78 -16.65 10.11
C SER A 209 -5.09 -18.02 9.50
N VAL A 210 -4.90 -18.18 8.18
CA VAL A 210 -4.96 -19.48 7.49
C VAL A 210 -3.70 -20.29 7.80
N VAL A 211 -2.51 -19.74 7.57
CA VAL A 211 -1.23 -20.41 7.86
C VAL A 211 -1.10 -20.80 9.34
N GLN A 212 -1.60 -19.97 10.27
CA GLN A 212 -1.62 -20.28 11.69
C GLN A 212 -2.58 -21.44 12.04
N ARG A 213 -3.69 -21.62 11.29
CA ARG A 213 -4.56 -22.81 11.42
C ARG A 213 -3.90 -24.05 10.85
N GLU A 214 -3.27 -23.96 9.69
CA GLU A 214 -2.55 -25.07 9.05
C GLU A 214 -1.40 -25.56 9.95
N LEU A 215 -0.64 -24.63 10.55
CA LEU A 215 0.39 -24.96 11.54
C LEU A 215 -0.21 -25.69 12.76
N SER A 216 -1.30 -25.18 13.33
CA SER A 216 -1.99 -25.83 14.47
C SER A 216 -2.47 -27.24 14.12
N GLN A 217 -2.98 -27.46 12.90
CA GLN A 217 -3.41 -28.79 12.42
C GLN A 217 -2.20 -29.73 12.22
N LEU A 218 -1.07 -29.23 11.73
CA LEU A 218 0.17 -29.99 11.61
C LEU A 218 0.77 -30.34 12.98
N GLU A 219 0.70 -29.44 13.96
CA GLU A 219 1.11 -29.70 15.36
C GLU A 219 0.22 -30.77 16.02
N GLU A 220 -1.10 -30.70 15.85
CA GLU A 220 -2.04 -31.72 16.31
C GLU A 220 -1.77 -33.09 15.66
N LEU A 221 -1.57 -33.12 14.34
CA LEU A 221 -1.31 -34.35 13.58
C LEU A 221 0.05 -34.98 13.91
N ASN A 222 1.10 -34.17 14.08
CA ASN A 222 2.40 -34.61 14.58
C ASN A 222 2.30 -35.13 16.04
N GLY A 223 1.52 -34.45 16.89
CA GLY A 223 1.20 -34.92 18.24
C GLY A 223 0.49 -36.28 18.25
N LEU A 224 -0.45 -36.50 17.33
CA LEU A 224 -1.16 -37.78 17.16
C LEU A 224 -0.23 -38.88 16.65
N GLN A 225 0.62 -38.59 15.65
CA GLN A 225 1.64 -39.52 15.14
C GLN A 225 2.61 -39.94 16.24
N ARG A 226 3.08 -38.99 17.07
CA ARG A 226 4.00 -39.27 18.19
C ARG A 226 3.35 -40.14 19.27
N LYS A 227 2.07 -39.91 19.59
CA LYS A 227 1.29 -40.80 20.48
C LYS A 227 1.19 -42.22 19.93
N ARG A 228 0.77 -42.38 18.67
CA ARG A 228 0.69 -43.69 18.01
C ARG A 228 2.05 -44.40 17.96
N ALA A 229 3.14 -43.67 17.70
CA ALA A 229 4.49 -44.24 17.71
C ALA A 229 4.89 -44.75 19.10
N ALA A 230 4.62 -43.98 20.16
CA ALA A 230 4.86 -44.40 21.54
C ALA A 230 3.97 -45.59 21.96
N GLU A 231 2.70 -45.61 21.56
CA GLU A 231 1.77 -46.73 21.80
C GLU A 231 2.29 -48.04 21.18
N VAL A 232 2.71 -48.00 19.91
CA VAL A 232 3.29 -49.16 19.21
C VAL A 232 4.61 -49.59 19.85
N LEU A 233 5.48 -48.66 20.24
CA LEU A 233 6.76 -48.95 20.88
C LEU A 233 6.59 -49.57 22.27
N ASN A 234 5.61 -49.11 23.06
CA ASN A 234 5.26 -49.69 24.36
C ASN A 234 4.65 -51.10 24.22
N LEU A 235 3.81 -51.34 23.22
CA LEU A 235 3.32 -52.69 22.91
C LEU A 235 4.47 -53.64 22.54
N LEU A 236 5.38 -53.21 21.65
CA LEU A 236 6.56 -53.99 21.29
C LEU A 236 7.44 -54.27 22.52
N LEU A 237 7.72 -53.28 23.37
CA LEU A 237 8.52 -53.46 24.60
C LEU A 237 7.88 -54.45 25.58
N ARG A 238 6.55 -54.45 25.72
CA ARG A 238 5.83 -55.44 26.54
C ARG A 238 5.94 -56.84 25.93
N ASP A 239 5.60 -57.00 24.66
CA ASP A 239 5.58 -58.31 23.99
C ASP A 239 7.00 -58.93 23.93
N LEU A 240 8.04 -58.09 23.79
CA LEU A 240 9.45 -58.49 23.96
C LEU A 240 9.75 -58.94 25.39
N SER A 241 9.24 -58.26 26.41
CA SER A 241 9.44 -58.60 27.82
C SER A 241 8.79 -59.93 28.19
N ASP A 242 7.58 -60.20 27.66
CA ASP A 242 6.88 -61.48 27.84
C ASP A 242 7.66 -62.64 27.21
N ILE A 243 8.18 -62.45 25.99
CA ILE A 243 9.09 -63.43 25.34
C ILE A 243 10.38 -63.60 26.16
N GLY A 244 10.96 -62.52 26.67
CA GLY A 244 12.16 -62.54 27.50
C GLY A 244 11.96 -63.30 28.81
N ALA A 245 10.78 -63.23 29.42
CA ALA A 245 10.39 -64.01 30.59
C ALA A 245 10.31 -65.51 30.27
N ILE A 246 9.66 -65.89 29.15
CA ILE A 246 9.55 -67.29 28.69
C ILE A 246 10.93 -67.91 28.41
N ILE A 247 11.86 -67.12 27.86
CA ILE A 247 13.25 -67.54 27.57
C ILE A 247 14.11 -67.66 28.85
N GLY A 248 13.63 -67.17 29.99
CA GLY A 248 14.36 -67.19 31.27
C GLY A 248 15.33 -66.02 31.45
N THR A 249 15.16 -64.92 30.69
CA THR A 249 16.06 -63.74 30.71
C THR A 249 15.54 -62.58 31.58
N GLY A 250 14.57 -62.86 32.45
CA GLY A 250 13.77 -61.89 33.22
C GLY A 250 14.51 -60.98 34.20
N ASP A 251 15.81 -61.19 34.46
CA ASP A 251 16.64 -60.25 35.23
C ASP A 251 16.84 -58.89 34.54
N ALA A 252 16.48 -58.77 33.25
CA ALA A 252 16.34 -57.48 32.58
C ALA A 252 15.08 -56.75 33.05
N LYS A 253 15.10 -56.30 34.32
CA LYS A 253 14.00 -55.66 35.04
C LYS A 253 13.32 -54.54 34.24
N ASN A 254 12.00 -54.44 34.42
CA ASN A 254 11.12 -53.40 33.88
C ASN A 254 11.79 -52.03 33.76
N ALA A 255 12.14 -51.65 32.52
CA ALA A 255 12.22 -50.26 32.13
C ALA A 255 10.78 -49.72 31.95
N GLU A 256 10.03 -49.62 33.06
CA GLU A 256 8.77 -48.89 33.09
C GLU A 256 9.07 -47.42 32.76
N ALA A 257 8.78 -47.01 31.52
CA ALA A 257 8.99 -45.65 30.99
C ALA A 257 8.02 -44.63 31.61
N LYS A 258 8.10 -44.45 32.93
CA LYS A 258 7.37 -43.45 33.71
C LYS A 258 8.00 -42.06 33.53
N GLY A 259 7.90 -41.50 32.32
CA GLY A 259 8.34 -40.14 32.05
C GLY A 259 8.19 -39.71 30.60
N ASN A 260 7.09 -39.03 30.30
CA ASN A 260 6.89 -38.06 29.20
C ASN A 260 7.65 -38.33 27.88
N GLY A 261 6.92 -38.73 26.83
CA GLY A 261 7.44 -39.11 25.50
C GLY A 261 8.11 -38.00 24.66
N SER A 262 9.17 -37.38 25.19
CA SER A 262 10.20 -36.64 24.45
C SER A 262 11.45 -37.48 24.17
N ALA A 263 11.58 -38.65 24.81
CA ALA A 263 12.74 -39.54 24.74
C ALA A 263 12.53 -40.78 23.84
N VAL A 264 11.71 -40.66 22.79
CA VAL A 264 11.34 -41.79 21.91
C VAL A 264 12.55 -42.46 21.26
N GLU A 265 13.63 -41.72 20.99
CA GLU A 265 14.90 -42.27 20.48
C GLU A 265 15.66 -43.13 21.52
N GLU A 266 15.51 -42.82 22.81
CA GLU A 266 16.06 -43.62 23.90
C GLU A 266 15.26 -44.91 24.06
N GLU A 267 13.93 -44.83 24.03
CA GLU A 267 13.02 -46.00 24.05
C GLU A 267 13.31 -46.95 22.85
N PHE A 268 13.47 -46.41 21.64
CA PHE A 268 13.88 -47.21 20.46
C PHE A 268 15.27 -47.83 20.64
N THR A 269 16.20 -47.13 21.29
CA THR A 269 17.54 -47.66 21.56
C THR A 269 17.51 -48.79 22.58
N VAL A 270 16.71 -48.68 23.65
CA VAL A 270 16.45 -49.75 24.62
C VAL A 270 15.80 -50.95 23.94
N ALA A 271 14.75 -50.75 23.13
CA ALA A 271 14.09 -51.82 22.39
C ALA A 271 15.07 -52.57 21.46
N ARG A 272 15.89 -51.83 20.70
CA ARG A 272 16.92 -52.39 19.79
C ARG A 272 17.98 -53.21 20.54
N LEU A 273 18.42 -52.75 21.71
CA LEU A 273 19.37 -53.49 22.56
C LEU A 273 18.73 -54.75 23.14
N TYR A 274 17.47 -54.68 23.59
CA TYR A 274 16.74 -55.83 24.13
C TYR A 274 16.51 -56.91 23.06
N ILE A 275 16.05 -56.53 21.86
CA ILE A 275 15.94 -57.41 20.68
C ILE A 275 17.30 -58.08 20.37
N SER A 276 18.39 -57.31 20.44
CA SER A 276 19.74 -57.83 20.19
C SER A 276 20.15 -58.87 21.22
N LYS A 277 19.85 -58.65 22.52
CA LYS A 277 20.08 -59.64 23.58
C LYS A 277 19.24 -60.91 23.36
N MET A 278 17.93 -60.78 23.15
CA MET A 278 17.07 -61.95 22.89
C MET A 278 17.53 -62.76 21.68
N LYS A 279 17.98 -62.09 20.60
CA LYS A 279 18.50 -62.74 19.40
C LYS A 279 19.73 -63.61 19.69
N SER A 280 20.63 -63.19 20.59
CA SER A 280 21.74 -64.04 21.05
C SER A 280 21.27 -65.22 21.91
N GLU A 281 20.32 -65.01 22.82
CA GLU A 281 19.83 -66.05 23.73
C GLU A 281 19.03 -67.13 22.98
N VAL A 282 18.14 -66.74 22.05
CA VAL A 282 17.45 -67.66 21.14
C VAL A 282 18.45 -68.47 20.31
N LYS A 283 19.52 -67.83 19.79
CA LYS A 283 20.56 -68.54 19.04
C LYS A 283 21.34 -69.52 19.93
N SER A 284 21.56 -69.19 21.20
CA SER A 284 22.15 -70.08 22.20
C SER A 284 21.26 -71.31 22.47
N LEU A 285 19.96 -71.09 22.72
CA LEU A 285 18.98 -72.16 22.94
C LEU A 285 18.81 -73.06 21.71
N VAL A 286 18.74 -72.51 20.50
CA VAL A 286 18.66 -73.30 19.25
C VAL A 286 19.90 -74.17 19.06
N ASN A 287 21.10 -73.65 19.37
CA ASN A 287 22.32 -74.45 19.33
C ASN A 287 22.31 -75.58 20.39
N ARG A 288 21.82 -75.29 21.61
CA ARG A 288 21.67 -76.27 22.69
C ARG A 288 20.65 -77.36 22.34
N SER A 289 19.53 -77.00 21.70
CA SER A 289 18.53 -77.96 21.22
C SER A 289 19.15 -78.93 20.23
N LYS A 290 19.84 -78.43 19.19
CA LYS A 290 20.53 -79.27 18.19
C LYS A 290 21.60 -80.20 18.79
N GLN A 291 22.30 -79.75 19.84
CA GLN A 291 23.24 -80.59 20.58
C GLN A 291 22.53 -81.72 21.35
N LEU A 292 21.39 -81.42 21.99
CA LEU A 292 20.56 -82.41 22.68
C LEU A 292 19.90 -83.40 21.70
N GLU A 293 19.40 -82.92 20.56
CA GLU A 293 18.84 -83.73 19.47
C GLU A 293 19.89 -84.71 18.90
N SER A 294 21.12 -84.24 18.66
CA SER A 294 22.21 -85.12 18.22
C SER A 294 22.55 -86.16 19.30
N ALA A 295 22.72 -85.75 20.55
CA ALA A 295 23.01 -86.66 21.66
C ALA A 295 21.89 -87.68 21.90
N GLN A 296 20.62 -87.29 21.70
CA GLN A 296 19.46 -88.18 21.74
C GLN A 296 19.48 -89.16 20.57
N ALA A 297 19.80 -88.73 19.35
CA ALA A 297 19.94 -89.61 18.19
C ALA A 297 21.07 -90.63 18.39
N ASP A 298 22.22 -90.20 18.93
CA ASP A 298 23.35 -91.10 19.25
C ASP A 298 23.03 -92.07 20.40
N ALA A 299 22.34 -91.61 21.44
CA ALA A 299 21.81 -92.49 22.48
C ALA A 299 20.82 -93.51 21.92
N HIS A 300 19.91 -93.10 21.02
CA HIS A 300 18.93 -94.00 20.42
C HIS A 300 19.59 -95.02 19.46
N ARG A 301 20.59 -94.63 18.68
CA ARG A 301 21.43 -95.54 17.88
C ARG A 301 22.10 -96.60 18.78
N LYS A 302 22.63 -96.17 19.93
CA LYS A 302 23.26 -97.08 20.91
C LYS A 302 22.25 -98.04 21.55
N ILE A 303 21.03 -97.56 21.87
CA ILE A 303 19.94 -98.42 22.35
C ILE A 303 19.58 -99.48 21.28
N GLN A 304 19.39 -99.08 20.02
CA GLN A 304 19.09 -100.02 18.92
C GLN A 304 20.22 -101.02 18.64
N ALA A 305 21.48 -100.67 18.91
CA ALA A 305 22.60 -101.62 18.84
C ALA A 305 22.50 -102.66 19.97
N ASN A 306 22.34 -102.20 21.21
CA ASN A 306 22.16 -103.06 22.39
C ASN A 306 20.94 -103.99 22.24
N GLU A 307 19.84 -103.51 21.66
CA GLU A 307 18.62 -104.31 21.40
C GLU A 307 18.89 -105.45 20.41
N LYS A 308 19.68 -105.21 19.36
CA LYS A 308 20.08 -106.24 18.38
C LYS A 308 21.03 -107.26 18.99
N GLU A 309 21.98 -106.82 19.81
CA GLU A 309 22.88 -107.72 20.55
C GLU A 309 22.08 -108.58 21.55
N LEU A 310 21.13 -107.99 22.28
CA LEU A 310 20.25 -108.71 23.20
C LEU A 310 19.37 -109.74 22.48
N ALA A 311 18.79 -109.39 21.33
CA ALA A 311 18.01 -110.31 20.51
C ALA A 311 18.86 -111.47 19.96
N SER A 312 20.11 -111.21 19.57
CA SER A 312 21.08 -112.24 19.17
C SER A 312 21.37 -113.21 20.33
N CYS A 313 21.64 -112.69 21.53
CA CYS A 313 21.84 -113.49 22.73
C CYS A 313 20.61 -114.31 23.11
N GLN A 314 19.40 -113.75 23.00
CA GLN A 314 18.14 -114.47 23.24
C GLN A 314 17.93 -115.61 22.22
N LEU A 315 18.22 -115.37 20.94
CA LEU A 315 18.17 -116.41 19.91
C LEU A 315 19.18 -117.53 20.18
N LEU A 316 20.41 -117.20 20.57
CA LEU A 316 21.45 -118.17 20.94
C LEU A 316 21.04 -119.01 22.16
N ILE A 317 20.44 -118.39 23.18
CA ILE A 317 19.87 -119.08 24.34
C ILE A 317 18.74 -120.04 23.88
N SER A 318 17.84 -119.60 23.00
CA SER A 318 16.77 -120.44 22.46
C SER A 318 17.31 -121.62 21.63
N GLN A 319 18.38 -121.42 20.87
CA GLN A 319 19.06 -122.49 20.11
C GLN A 319 19.70 -123.51 21.07
N HIS A 320 20.38 -123.06 22.13
CA HIS A 320 20.93 -123.95 23.14
C HIS A 320 19.84 -124.71 23.91
N GLN A 321 18.73 -124.06 24.28
CA GLN A 321 17.58 -124.71 24.91
C GLN A 321 16.96 -125.78 24.01
N ALA A 322 16.74 -125.49 22.73
CA ALA A 322 16.26 -126.46 21.75
C ALA A 322 17.25 -127.62 21.55
N LYS A 323 18.55 -127.33 21.52
CA LYS A 323 19.59 -128.37 21.39
C LYS A 323 19.64 -129.28 22.62
N ILE A 324 19.60 -128.71 23.83
CA ILE A 324 19.50 -129.45 25.09
C ILE A 324 18.27 -130.36 25.04
N LYS A 325 17.09 -129.82 24.73
CA LYS A 325 15.86 -130.62 24.64
C LYS A 325 16.02 -131.77 23.63
N SER A 326 16.52 -131.53 22.42
CA SER A 326 16.73 -132.59 21.43
C SER A 326 17.70 -133.69 21.89
N LEU A 327 18.68 -133.35 22.73
CA LEU A 327 19.62 -134.32 23.31
C LEU A 327 18.97 -135.08 24.49
N THR A 328 18.12 -134.43 25.28
CA THR A 328 17.31 -135.09 26.31
C THR A 328 16.29 -136.05 25.70
N ASP A 329 15.58 -135.62 24.65
CA ASP A 329 14.61 -136.45 23.92
C ASP A 329 15.31 -137.66 23.25
N TYR A 330 16.50 -137.44 22.66
CA TYR A 330 17.33 -138.53 22.12
C TYR A 330 17.83 -139.48 23.22
N MET A 331 18.27 -138.96 24.36
CA MET A 331 18.69 -139.75 25.52
C MET A 331 17.54 -140.59 26.07
N GLN A 332 16.34 -140.01 26.21
CA GLN A 332 15.14 -140.73 26.63
C GLN A 332 14.73 -141.81 25.62
N ASN A 333 14.83 -141.55 24.32
CA ASN A 333 14.58 -142.56 23.27
C ASN A 333 15.63 -143.68 23.31
N MET A 334 16.91 -143.35 23.55
CA MET A 334 17.97 -144.35 23.75
C MET A 334 17.77 -145.17 25.04
N GLU A 335 17.30 -144.56 26.13
CA GLU A 335 16.97 -145.25 27.38
C GLU A 335 15.71 -146.12 27.22
N GLN A 336 14.70 -145.65 26.49
CA GLN A 336 13.51 -146.43 26.13
C GLN A 336 13.88 -147.58 25.19
N LYS A 337 14.79 -147.38 24.24
CA LYS A 337 15.24 -148.41 23.31
C LYS A 337 16.18 -149.42 23.98
N LYS A 338 17.01 -148.98 24.93
CA LYS A 338 17.73 -149.85 25.86
C LYS A 338 16.74 -150.69 26.66
N ARG A 339 15.71 -150.07 27.24
CA ARG A 339 14.65 -150.78 27.98
C ARG A 339 13.86 -151.74 27.10
N GLN A 340 13.55 -151.38 25.86
CA GLN A 340 12.97 -152.31 24.87
C GLN A 340 13.94 -153.43 24.50
N LEU A 341 15.25 -153.19 24.50
CA LEU A 341 16.26 -154.22 24.29
C LEU A 341 16.36 -155.15 25.50
N GLU A 342 16.30 -154.62 26.72
CA GLU A 342 16.20 -155.38 27.98
C GLU A 342 14.91 -156.21 28.01
N GLU A 343 13.75 -155.60 27.77
CA GLU A 343 12.45 -156.27 27.64
C GLU A 343 12.45 -157.29 26.47
N SER A 344 13.18 -157.04 25.37
CA SER A 344 13.37 -158.01 24.28
C SER A 344 14.39 -159.10 24.61
N GLN A 345 15.35 -158.85 25.50
CA GLN A 345 16.32 -159.85 25.97
C GLN A 345 15.65 -160.78 26.97
N ASP A 346 14.80 -160.25 27.86
CA ASP A 346 13.92 -161.02 28.71
C ASP A 346 12.91 -161.81 27.86
N ALA A 347 12.27 -161.17 26.87
CA ALA A 347 11.35 -161.85 25.95
C ALA A 347 12.06 -162.86 25.04
N LEU A 348 13.31 -162.66 24.63
CA LEU A 348 14.12 -163.65 23.90
C LEU A 348 14.71 -164.73 24.83
N THR A 349 14.82 -164.48 26.13
CA THR A 349 15.11 -165.54 27.12
C THR A 349 13.86 -166.39 27.34
N GLU A 350 12.69 -165.75 27.46
CA GLU A 350 11.39 -166.40 27.46
C GLU A 350 11.07 -167.04 26.10
N GLU A 351 11.58 -166.54 24.97
CA GLU A 351 11.40 -167.12 23.64
C GLU A 351 12.47 -168.14 23.26
N ILE A 352 13.65 -168.15 23.88
CA ILE A 352 14.50 -169.35 23.90
C ILE A 352 13.77 -170.46 24.67
N ALA A 353 13.11 -170.14 25.80
CA ALA A 353 12.26 -171.10 26.51
C ALA A 353 10.97 -171.48 25.74
N LYS A 354 10.35 -170.54 25.01
CA LYS A 354 9.16 -170.83 24.17
C LYS A 354 9.53 -171.51 22.86
N LEU A 355 10.66 -171.25 22.22
CA LEU A 355 11.10 -171.98 21.02
C LEU A 355 11.59 -173.39 21.39
N GLN A 356 12.21 -173.61 22.56
CA GLN A 356 12.31 -174.96 23.14
C GLN A 356 10.93 -175.66 23.32
N ALA A 357 9.83 -174.91 23.24
CA ALA A 357 8.44 -175.38 23.23
C ALA A 357 7.64 -175.10 21.93
N HIS A 358 8.25 -174.49 20.89
CA HIS A 358 7.55 -173.93 19.71
C HIS A 358 8.34 -174.00 18.38
N GLU A 359 9.61 -174.41 18.43
CA GLU A 359 10.20 -175.33 17.44
C GLU A 359 9.30 -176.58 17.28
N LYS A 360 8.54 -176.93 18.34
CA LYS A 360 7.44 -177.90 18.32
C LYS A 360 6.16 -177.42 17.61
N ARG A 361 6.01 -176.14 17.20
CA ARG A 361 4.70 -175.52 16.87
C ARG A 361 4.62 -174.40 15.79
N HIS A 362 5.51 -174.39 14.79
CA HIS A 362 5.12 -174.10 13.38
C HIS A 362 4.55 -172.69 13.00
N ASP A 363 5.43 -171.78 12.55
CA ASP A 363 5.47 -171.00 11.26
C ASP A 363 4.19 -170.36 10.55
N VAL A 364 4.44 -169.25 9.80
CA VAL A 364 3.71 -168.63 8.60
C VAL A 364 2.78 -167.35 8.68
N SER A 365 3.35 -166.12 8.42
CA SER A 365 3.06 -165.06 7.36
C SER A 365 1.86 -164.00 7.23
N LYS A 366 2.14 -162.67 7.40
CA LYS A 366 2.06 -161.36 6.57
C LYS A 366 0.85 -160.66 5.74
N GLU A 367 0.71 -159.29 5.90
CA GLU A 367 0.74 -158.05 4.96
C GLU A 367 -0.41 -157.25 4.15
N ASP A 368 -0.17 -155.90 3.90
CA ASP A 368 -0.56 -154.84 2.84
C ASP A 368 -1.99 -154.19 2.54
N LEU A 369 -2.26 -153.04 1.78
CA LEU A 369 -1.76 -151.59 1.65
C LEU A 369 -2.56 -150.60 0.65
N ASN A 370 -2.33 -149.24 0.66
CA ASN A 370 -2.49 -148.14 -0.42
C ASN A 370 -3.90 -147.52 -0.88
N ARG A 371 -4.16 -146.34 -1.59
CA ARG A 371 -3.53 -144.99 -1.99
C ARG A 371 -4.48 -143.95 -2.79
N MET A 372 -4.11 -142.63 -2.94
CA MET A 372 -4.46 -141.53 -3.98
C MET A 372 -5.82 -140.72 -3.99
N ASP A 373 -6.16 -139.71 -4.86
CA ASP A 373 -5.70 -138.31 -5.31
C ASP A 373 -6.67 -137.73 -6.46
N GLY A 374 -6.84 -136.48 -7.01
CA GLY A 374 -6.54 -135.00 -6.80
C GLY A 374 -6.69 -134.05 -8.08
N ASP A 375 -7.29 -132.80 -8.06
CA ASP A 375 -7.38 -131.75 -9.19
C ASP A 375 -7.80 -130.28 -8.77
N GLU A 376 -7.34 -129.17 -9.41
CA GLU A 376 -7.83 -127.75 -9.16
C GLU A 376 -7.52 -126.61 -10.21
N ASP A 377 -6.41 -126.61 -10.96
CA ASP A 377 -5.73 -125.34 -11.36
C ASP A 377 -6.38 -124.39 -12.40
N VAL A 378 -7.38 -124.82 -13.18
CA VAL A 378 -7.84 -124.09 -14.40
C VAL A 378 -8.45 -122.70 -14.10
N LYS A 379 -8.94 -122.46 -12.89
CA LYS A 379 -9.81 -121.31 -12.58
C LYS A 379 -9.11 -119.95 -12.53
N LYS A 380 -7.83 -119.88 -12.12
CA LYS A 380 -7.13 -118.62 -11.81
C LYS A 380 -6.94 -117.69 -13.01
N SER A 381 -6.64 -118.26 -14.19
CA SER A 381 -6.17 -117.50 -15.36
C SER A 381 -7.16 -116.48 -15.92
N VAL A 382 -8.48 -116.67 -15.69
CA VAL A 382 -9.53 -115.78 -16.22
C VAL A 382 -9.69 -114.51 -15.38
N GLU A 383 -9.36 -114.55 -14.08
CA GLU A 383 -9.60 -113.42 -13.16
C GLU A 383 -8.58 -112.29 -13.37
N GLU A 384 -7.33 -112.61 -13.73
CA GLU A 384 -6.24 -111.64 -13.93
C GLU A 384 -6.49 -110.68 -15.11
N GLN A 385 -7.04 -111.18 -16.24
CA GLN A 385 -7.29 -110.35 -17.42
C GLN A 385 -8.33 -109.25 -17.16
N LEU A 386 -9.35 -109.56 -16.35
CA LEU A 386 -10.40 -108.60 -15.97
C LEU A 386 -9.94 -107.58 -14.91
N ALA A 387 -8.83 -107.82 -14.22
CA ALA A 387 -8.21 -106.84 -13.34
C ALA A 387 -7.45 -105.78 -14.15
N SER A 388 -6.58 -106.21 -15.08
CA SER A 388 -5.74 -105.34 -15.91
C SER A 388 -6.52 -104.27 -16.68
N HIS A 389 -7.64 -104.64 -17.32
CA HIS A 389 -8.46 -103.69 -18.09
C HIS A 389 -9.12 -102.60 -17.21
N ARG A 390 -9.43 -102.91 -15.94
CA ARG A 390 -9.96 -101.91 -14.99
C ARG A 390 -8.88 -100.93 -14.56
N GLU A 391 -7.67 -101.42 -14.28
CA GLU A 391 -6.53 -100.60 -13.87
C GLU A 391 -6.11 -99.59 -14.97
N ALA A 392 -6.13 -100.01 -16.24
CA ALA A 392 -5.84 -99.14 -17.38
C ALA A 392 -6.81 -97.93 -17.46
N HIS A 393 -8.12 -98.17 -17.35
CA HIS A 393 -9.12 -97.10 -17.33
C HIS A 393 -8.97 -96.19 -16.10
N GLN A 394 -8.70 -96.75 -14.92
CA GLN A 394 -8.45 -95.99 -13.69
C GLN A 394 -7.30 -94.98 -13.88
N LYS A 395 -6.19 -95.41 -14.50
CA LYS A 395 -5.00 -94.57 -14.79
C LYS A 395 -5.24 -93.50 -15.86
N GLN A 396 -6.16 -93.72 -16.81
CA GLN A 396 -6.54 -92.67 -17.76
C GLN A 396 -7.44 -91.62 -17.11
N LEU A 397 -8.34 -92.04 -16.23
CA LEU A 397 -9.21 -91.13 -15.46
C LEU A 397 -8.46 -90.33 -14.40
N SER A 398 -7.36 -90.82 -13.83
CA SER A 398 -6.51 -90.01 -12.95
C SER A 398 -5.82 -88.90 -13.77
N ARG A 399 -5.09 -89.26 -14.84
CA ARG A 399 -4.36 -88.30 -15.68
C ARG A 399 -5.22 -87.14 -16.17
N LEU A 400 -6.47 -87.41 -16.57
CA LEU A 400 -7.40 -86.37 -17.02
C LEU A 400 -7.91 -85.48 -15.88
N ARG A 401 -7.91 -85.95 -14.62
CA ARG A 401 -8.18 -85.10 -13.44
C ARG A 401 -6.95 -84.27 -13.10
N ASP A 402 -5.78 -84.88 -13.10
CA ASP A 402 -4.49 -84.23 -12.86
C ASP A 402 -4.29 -83.06 -13.85
N GLU A 403 -4.55 -83.30 -15.15
CA GLU A 403 -4.46 -82.29 -16.23
C GLU A 403 -5.55 -81.21 -16.15
N ILE A 404 -6.70 -81.49 -15.54
CA ILE A 404 -7.74 -80.47 -15.26
C ILE A 404 -7.31 -79.61 -14.05
N GLU A 405 -6.77 -80.23 -13.00
CA GLU A 405 -6.32 -79.52 -11.80
C GLU A 405 -5.14 -78.57 -12.12
N ASP A 406 -4.19 -79.00 -12.94
CA ASP A 406 -3.08 -78.14 -13.38
C ASP A 406 -3.54 -76.98 -14.28
N LYS A 407 -4.56 -77.19 -15.12
CA LYS A 407 -5.17 -76.09 -15.90
C LYS A 407 -5.99 -75.15 -15.03
N GLN A 408 -6.59 -75.64 -13.95
CA GLN A 408 -7.26 -74.80 -12.96
C GLN A 408 -6.24 -73.94 -12.20
N ARG A 409 -5.15 -74.56 -11.71
CA ARG A 409 -3.98 -73.85 -11.11
C ARG A 409 -3.48 -72.73 -12.01
N MET A 410 -3.27 -73.01 -13.30
CA MET A 410 -2.77 -72.03 -14.27
C MET A 410 -3.78 -70.90 -14.55
N LEU A 411 -5.08 -71.18 -14.52
CA LEU A 411 -6.13 -70.14 -14.62
C LEU A 411 -6.14 -69.24 -13.39
N ASP A 412 -5.98 -69.81 -12.20
CA ASP A 412 -5.95 -69.08 -10.94
C ASP A 412 -4.68 -68.19 -10.89
N GLU A 413 -3.50 -68.74 -11.21
CA GLU A 413 -2.23 -67.99 -11.34
C GLU A 413 -2.30 -66.83 -12.35
N LEU A 414 -2.91 -67.06 -13.52
CA LEU A 414 -3.13 -66.01 -14.53
C LEU A 414 -4.13 -64.94 -14.06
N THR A 415 -5.10 -65.32 -13.24
CA THR A 415 -6.09 -64.38 -12.68
C THR A 415 -5.46 -63.48 -11.63
N ASP A 416 -4.68 -64.04 -10.70
CA ASP A 416 -3.92 -63.30 -9.69
C ASP A 416 -2.90 -62.35 -10.34
N LEU A 417 -2.17 -62.82 -11.36
CA LEU A 417 -1.20 -62.00 -12.10
C LEU A 417 -1.90 -60.82 -12.82
N ASN A 418 -3.04 -61.06 -13.46
CA ASN A 418 -3.81 -60.02 -14.14
C ASN A 418 -4.40 -59.01 -13.16
N GLN A 419 -4.86 -59.46 -11.98
CA GLN A 419 -5.34 -58.58 -10.91
C GLN A 419 -4.20 -57.74 -10.31
N GLY A 420 -3.00 -58.30 -10.17
CA GLY A 420 -1.79 -57.58 -9.78
C GLY A 420 -1.38 -56.50 -10.79
N LEU A 421 -1.43 -56.82 -12.09
CA LEU A 421 -1.15 -55.85 -13.17
C LEU A 421 -2.15 -54.69 -13.21
N LEU A 422 -3.44 -54.94 -12.96
CA LEU A 422 -4.45 -53.89 -12.85
C LEU A 422 -4.17 -52.94 -11.68
N LEU A 423 -3.80 -53.48 -10.51
CA LEU A 423 -3.44 -52.67 -9.33
C LEU A 423 -2.15 -51.86 -9.55
N GLU A 424 -1.17 -52.40 -10.28
CA GLU A 424 0.03 -51.64 -10.68
C GLU A 424 -0.33 -50.54 -11.69
N GLN A 425 -1.22 -50.81 -12.65
CA GLN A 425 -1.71 -49.81 -13.62
C GLN A 425 -2.46 -48.66 -12.92
N GLU A 426 -3.38 -48.94 -12.00
CA GLU A 426 -4.08 -47.91 -11.22
C GLU A 426 -3.11 -47.08 -10.36
N ARG A 427 -2.12 -47.72 -9.74
CA ARG A 427 -1.08 -47.03 -8.97
C ARG A 427 -0.23 -46.12 -9.87
N LEU A 428 0.24 -46.62 -11.01
CA LEU A 428 1.01 -45.83 -11.99
C LEU A 428 0.22 -44.65 -12.54
N ALA A 429 -1.09 -44.82 -12.79
CA ALA A 429 -1.97 -43.72 -13.19
C ALA A 429 -2.10 -42.65 -12.07
N SER A 430 -2.29 -43.08 -10.82
CA SER A 430 -2.35 -42.19 -9.66
C SER A 430 -1.04 -41.44 -9.42
N ASP A 431 0.10 -42.11 -9.56
CA ASP A 431 1.43 -41.52 -9.40
C ASP A 431 1.76 -40.55 -10.57
N TYR A 432 1.30 -40.85 -11.79
CA TYR A 432 1.38 -39.94 -12.93
C TYR A 432 0.53 -38.66 -12.73
N GLU A 433 -0.72 -38.77 -12.23
CA GLU A 433 -1.55 -37.59 -11.97
C GLU A 433 -0.97 -36.70 -10.86
N LYS A 434 -0.41 -37.29 -9.78
CA LYS A 434 0.31 -36.53 -8.74
C LYS A 434 1.50 -35.78 -9.33
N LEU A 435 2.34 -36.47 -10.11
CA LEU A 435 3.53 -35.87 -10.70
C LEU A 435 3.16 -34.73 -11.66
N LYS A 436 2.12 -34.91 -12.47
CA LYS A 436 1.56 -33.88 -13.37
C LYS A 436 0.98 -32.67 -12.61
N ALA A 437 0.34 -32.89 -11.46
CA ALA A 437 -0.14 -31.80 -10.61
C ALA A 437 1.01 -31.02 -9.97
N GLU A 438 2.05 -31.70 -9.48
CA GLU A 438 3.28 -31.07 -9.00
C GLU A 438 3.99 -30.28 -10.11
N ASP A 439 4.01 -30.79 -11.34
CA ASP A 439 4.64 -30.14 -12.50
C ASP A 439 3.93 -28.80 -12.82
N GLN A 440 2.59 -28.83 -12.89
CA GLN A 440 1.77 -27.62 -13.06
C GLN A 440 1.91 -26.62 -11.90
N GLU A 441 2.10 -27.09 -10.67
CA GLU A 441 2.37 -26.22 -9.53
C GLU A 441 3.78 -25.59 -9.60
N LYS A 442 4.78 -26.33 -10.09
CA LYS A 442 6.16 -25.84 -10.30
C LYS A 442 6.22 -24.83 -11.44
N ASP A 443 5.55 -25.07 -12.57
CA ASP A 443 5.40 -24.09 -13.65
C ASP A 443 4.70 -22.82 -13.15
N SER A 444 3.62 -22.96 -12.39
CA SER A 444 2.91 -21.81 -11.80
C SER A 444 3.81 -21.01 -10.86
N LYS A 445 4.65 -21.67 -10.04
CA LYS A 445 5.65 -21.01 -9.19
C LYS A 445 6.76 -20.34 -10.00
N LEU A 446 7.23 -20.98 -11.08
CA LEU A 446 8.24 -20.43 -11.98
C LEU A 446 7.74 -19.16 -12.70
N GLN A 447 6.51 -19.18 -13.22
CA GLN A 447 5.87 -18.02 -13.86
C GLN A 447 5.81 -16.81 -12.90
N ASN A 448 5.45 -17.04 -11.63
CA ASN A 448 5.43 -16.00 -10.59
C ASN A 448 6.85 -15.49 -10.24
N LEU A 449 7.86 -16.36 -10.23
CA LEU A 449 9.26 -15.96 -9.98
C LEU A 449 9.85 -15.15 -11.15
N ILE A 450 9.45 -15.44 -12.40
CA ILE A 450 9.84 -14.65 -13.57
C ILE A 450 9.27 -13.23 -13.46
N LEU A 451 7.95 -13.09 -13.26
CA LEU A 451 7.29 -11.78 -13.07
C LEU A 451 7.90 -10.98 -11.91
N LEU A 452 8.21 -11.65 -10.79
CA LEU A 452 8.85 -10.99 -9.64
C LEU A 452 10.28 -10.52 -9.97
N ASN A 453 11.02 -11.25 -10.82
CA ASN A 453 12.33 -10.81 -11.27
C ASN A 453 12.25 -9.66 -12.29
N GLU A 454 11.29 -9.70 -13.22
CA GLU A 454 11.03 -8.61 -14.17
C GLU A 454 10.70 -7.30 -13.42
N HIS A 455 9.81 -7.32 -12.44
CA HIS A 455 9.55 -6.17 -11.57
C HIS A 455 10.80 -5.69 -10.80
N ARG A 456 11.67 -6.62 -10.37
CA ARG A 456 12.93 -6.29 -9.66
C ARG A 456 13.99 -5.70 -10.60
N GLU A 457 13.97 -6.05 -11.88
CA GLU A 457 14.87 -5.50 -12.91
C GLU A 457 14.37 -4.14 -13.39
N GLN A 458 13.06 -3.95 -13.60
CA GLN A 458 12.47 -2.63 -13.84
C GLN A 458 12.84 -1.64 -12.72
N ALA A 459 12.61 -2.02 -11.46
CA ALA A 459 12.97 -1.18 -10.30
C ALA A 459 14.48 -0.91 -10.19
N ARG A 460 15.34 -1.74 -10.79
CA ARG A 460 16.79 -1.50 -10.87
C ARG A 460 17.15 -0.51 -11.97
N ASP A 461 16.56 -0.59 -13.15
CA ASP A 461 16.80 0.38 -14.21
C ASP A 461 16.19 1.76 -13.89
N ASP A 462 15.05 1.81 -13.19
CA ASP A 462 14.47 3.05 -12.64
C ASP A 462 15.44 3.72 -11.64
N LEU A 463 16.01 2.94 -10.70
CA LEU A 463 17.01 3.43 -9.74
C LEU A 463 18.33 3.85 -10.41
N LYS A 464 18.75 3.15 -11.47
CA LYS A 464 19.97 3.47 -12.22
C LYS A 464 19.92 4.83 -12.90
N GLY A 465 18.75 5.27 -13.37
CA GLY A 465 18.54 6.64 -13.85
C GLY A 465 18.77 7.71 -12.76
N LEU A 466 18.41 7.38 -11.51
CA LEU A 466 18.70 8.21 -10.34
C LEU A 466 20.19 8.14 -9.95
N GLU A 467 20.82 6.96 -9.96
CA GLU A 467 22.26 6.80 -9.69
C GLU A 467 23.11 7.61 -10.68
N GLU A 468 22.79 7.55 -11.98
CA GLU A 468 23.45 8.37 -13.01
C GLU A 468 23.28 9.87 -12.77
N THR A 469 22.10 10.30 -12.30
CA THR A 469 21.81 11.71 -12.01
C THR A 469 22.60 12.17 -10.78
N VAL A 470 22.63 11.38 -9.70
CA VAL A 470 23.44 11.64 -8.51
C VAL A 470 24.94 11.65 -8.86
N ALA A 471 25.41 10.78 -9.75
CA ALA A 471 26.79 10.78 -10.22
C ALA A 471 27.14 12.08 -11.01
N LYS A 472 26.22 12.57 -11.86
CA LYS A 472 26.38 13.84 -12.59
C LYS A 472 26.46 15.03 -11.61
N GLU A 473 25.58 15.09 -10.61
CA GLU A 473 25.62 16.15 -9.57
C GLU A 473 26.86 16.08 -8.67
N LEU A 474 27.31 14.88 -8.27
CA LEU A 474 28.56 14.71 -7.53
C LEU A 474 29.78 15.14 -8.35
N GLN A 475 29.79 14.90 -9.66
CA GLN A 475 30.85 15.38 -10.55
C GLN A 475 30.81 16.92 -10.70
N THR A 476 29.62 17.52 -10.79
CA THR A 476 29.44 18.99 -10.78
C THR A 476 29.96 19.60 -9.47
N LEU A 477 29.58 19.05 -8.31
CA LEU A 477 30.10 19.44 -7.00
C LEU A 477 31.62 19.28 -6.89
N HIS A 478 32.18 18.19 -7.43
CA HIS A 478 33.63 18.00 -7.48
C HIS A 478 34.32 19.09 -8.34
N ASN A 479 33.75 19.41 -9.50
CA ASN A 479 34.27 20.45 -10.40
C ASN A 479 34.21 21.85 -9.73
N LEU A 480 33.09 22.19 -9.10
CA LEU A 480 32.93 23.43 -8.34
C LEU A 480 33.90 23.51 -7.15
N ARG A 481 34.07 22.42 -6.38
CA ARG A 481 35.07 22.34 -5.30
C ARG A 481 36.49 22.54 -5.84
N LYS A 482 36.83 21.94 -6.99
CA LYS A 482 38.14 22.08 -7.64
C LYS A 482 38.39 23.53 -8.06
N LEU A 483 37.42 24.19 -8.69
CA LEU A 483 37.49 25.61 -9.06
C LEU A 483 37.65 26.50 -7.81
N PHE A 484 36.86 26.27 -6.77
CA PHE A 484 36.97 27.02 -5.51
C PHE A 484 38.35 26.87 -4.85
N VAL A 485 38.91 25.65 -4.82
CA VAL A 485 40.26 25.40 -4.28
C VAL A 485 41.34 26.06 -5.16
N GLN A 486 41.18 26.05 -6.49
CA GLN A 486 42.10 26.73 -7.41
C GLN A 486 42.08 28.26 -7.22
N ASP A 487 40.89 28.86 -7.14
CA ASP A 487 40.68 30.29 -6.92
C ASP A 487 41.17 30.76 -5.52
N LEU A 488 40.90 29.95 -4.48
CA LEU A 488 41.48 30.15 -3.14
C LEU A 488 43.01 30.06 -3.17
N THR A 489 43.58 29.06 -3.86
CA THR A 489 45.04 28.89 -4.00
C THR A 489 45.67 30.06 -4.77
N ALA A 490 44.99 30.55 -5.81
CA ALA A 490 45.43 31.71 -6.59
C ALA A 490 45.43 32.98 -5.74
N ARG A 491 44.38 33.21 -4.93
CA ARG A 491 44.36 34.31 -3.94
C ARG A 491 45.47 34.19 -2.90
N VAL A 492 45.69 33.00 -2.33
CA VAL A 492 46.73 32.76 -1.31
C VAL A 492 48.14 32.95 -1.88
N LYS A 493 48.40 32.53 -3.11
CA LYS A 493 49.67 32.85 -3.80
C LYS A 493 49.82 34.35 -4.02
N LYS A 494 48.79 35.02 -4.55
CA LYS A 494 48.81 36.45 -4.83
C LYS A 494 48.93 37.31 -3.56
N SER A 495 48.49 36.84 -2.39
CA SER A 495 48.81 37.50 -1.11
C SER A 495 50.24 37.20 -0.64
N ALA A 496 50.69 35.94 -0.73
CA ALA A 496 52.06 35.57 -0.34
C ALA A 496 53.14 36.26 -1.19
N GLU A 497 52.84 36.57 -2.46
CA GLU A 497 53.70 37.38 -3.36
C GLU A 497 53.74 38.87 -2.96
N LEU A 498 52.77 39.37 -2.18
CA LEU A 498 52.75 40.74 -1.64
C LEU A 498 53.40 40.82 -0.24
N ASP A 499 53.30 39.76 0.56
CA ASP A 499 53.87 39.70 1.93
C ASP A 499 55.42 39.66 1.96
N CYS A 500 56.09 39.61 0.80
CA CYS A 500 57.56 39.55 0.70
C CYS A 500 58.30 40.90 0.70
N GLU A 501 57.63 42.03 0.46
CA GLU A 501 58.29 43.34 0.28
C GLU A 501 58.02 44.37 1.41
N GLU A 502 56.95 44.27 2.20
CA GLU A 502 56.55 45.36 3.12
C GLU A 502 56.48 44.97 4.61
N GLY A 503 57.65 44.67 5.18
CA GLY A 503 57.83 44.45 6.62
C GLY A 503 57.71 45.72 7.49
N LEU A 504 56.62 46.50 7.42
CA LEU A 504 56.41 47.70 8.27
C LEU A 504 54.93 48.08 8.57
N GLY A 505 54.05 47.11 8.90
CA GLY A 505 52.59 47.32 9.09
C GLY A 505 52.04 47.58 10.52
N ASN A 506 52.88 48.02 11.48
CA ASN A 506 52.71 47.83 12.94
C ASN A 506 51.55 48.58 13.67
N VAL A 507 50.57 49.14 12.95
CA VAL A 507 49.36 49.77 13.53
C VAL A 507 48.07 49.22 12.90
N ALA A 508 47.96 49.26 11.56
CA ALA A 508 46.80 48.70 10.86
C ALA A 508 46.63 47.19 11.14
N GLN A 509 47.74 46.45 11.25
CA GLN A 509 47.72 45.03 11.60
C GLN A 509 47.20 44.80 13.04
N LYS A 510 47.55 45.69 13.99
CA LYS A 510 47.02 45.63 15.38
C LYS A 510 45.54 45.98 15.46
N GLN A 511 45.08 46.98 14.71
CA GLN A 511 43.65 47.28 14.59
C GLN A 511 42.88 46.10 13.98
N LYS A 512 43.45 45.42 12.96
CA LYS A 512 42.85 44.23 12.35
C LYS A 512 42.84 43.02 13.30
N ILE A 513 43.88 42.82 14.10
CA ILE A 513 43.90 41.82 15.18
C ILE A 513 42.81 42.14 16.21
N SER A 514 42.73 43.37 16.72
CA SER A 514 41.72 43.78 17.69
C SER A 514 40.28 43.66 17.16
N PHE A 515 40.06 43.93 15.87
CA PHE A 515 38.78 43.69 15.21
C PHE A 515 38.43 42.19 15.10
N LEU A 516 39.41 41.33 14.85
CA LEU A 516 39.25 39.88 14.83
C LEU A 516 39.04 39.29 16.23
N GLU A 517 39.72 39.81 17.25
CA GLU A 517 39.51 39.45 18.66
C GLU A 517 38.09 39.82 19.13
N ASN A 518 37.62 41.02 18.76
CA ASN A 518 36.25 41.46 19.03
C ASN A 518 35.22 40.60 18.28
N ASN A 519 35.45 40.26 17.01
CA ASN A 519 34.62 39.29 16.27
C ASN A 519 34.61 37.91 16.92
N LEU A 520 35.76 37.43 17.40
CA LEU A 520 35.88 36.11 18.04
C LEU A 520 35.16 36.07 19.39
N ASP A 521 35.22 37.14 20.18
CA ASP A 521 34.46 37.27 21.43
C ASP A 521 32.95 37.43 21.18
N GLN A 522 32.53 38.20 20.16
CA GLN A 522 31.13 38.27 19.73
C GLN A 522 30.61 36.90 19.26
N LEU A 523 31.36 36.20 18.40
CA LEU A 523 31.01 34.85 17.95
C LEU A 523 30.97 33.85 19.13
N THR A 524 31.88 33.99 20.09
CA THR A 524 31.89 33.21 21.34
C THR A 524 30.66 33.51 22.20
N LYS A 525 30.22 34.78 22.29
CA LYS A 525 29.00 35.18 23.00
C LYS A 525 27.75 34.62 22.32
N VAL A 526 27.65 34.71 20.99
CA VAL A 526 26.56 34.12 20.18
C VAL A 526 26.54 32.60 20.35
N HIS A 527 27.68 31.92 20.27
CA HIS A 527 27.76 30.48 20.49
C HIS A 527 27.33 30.09 21.93
N LYS A 528 27.81 30.82 22.95
CA LYS A 528 27.37 30.65 24.35
C LYS A 528 25.90 30.98 24.57
N GLN A 529 25.26 31.77 23.72
CA GLN A 529 23.81 32.01 23.74
C GLN A 529 23.07 30.85 23.09
N LEU A 530 23.40 30.49 21.85
CA LEU A 530 22.81 29.36 21.12
C LEU A 530 22.90 28.02 21.87
N VAL A 531 23.97 27.80 22.66
CA VAL A 531 24.11 26.61 23.51
C VAL A 531 23.15 26.63 24.72
N ARG A 532 22.89 27.81 25.32
CA ARG A 532 21.87 27.97 26.37
C ARG A 532 20.47 27.84 25.80
N ASP A 533 20.19 28.50 24.68
CA ASP A 533 18.92 28.39 23.97
C ASP A 533 18.63 26.93 23.57
N ASN A 534 19.66 26.17 23.14
CA ASN A 534 19.52 24.72 22.91
C ASN A 534 19.20 23.92 24.16
N ALA A 535 19.78 24.28 25.32
CA ALA A 535 19.49 23.61 26.58
C ALA A 535 18.06 23.90 27.05
N ASP A 536 17.61 25.14 26.92
CA ASP A 536 16.25 25.57 27.27
C ASP A 536 15.21 24.95 26.31
N LEU A 537 15.47 24.95 25.00
CA LEU A 537 14.64 24.25 24.01
C LEU A 537 14.57 22.73 24.26
N ARG A 538 15.66 22.09 24.68
CA ARG A 538 15.65 20.67 25.10
C ARG A 538 14.85 20.43 26.39
N CYS A 539 14.68 21.45 27.23
CA CYS A 539 13.81 21.39 28.41
C CYS A 539 12.34 21.68 28.10
N GLU A 540 12.05 22.52 27.11
CA GLU A 540 10.68 22.85 26.68
C GLU A 540 10.07 21.83 25.72
N LEU A 541 10.86 21.25 24.80
CA LEU A 541 10.40 20.23 23.84
C LEU A 541 9.59 19.08 24.51
N PRO A 542 10.06 18.39 25.56
CA PRO A 542 9.27 17.35 26.23
C PRO A 542 8.04 17.88 26.99
N LYS A 543 7.95 19.18 27.28
CA LYS A 543 6.72 19.81 27.82
C LYS A 543 5.70 20.05 26.71
N LEU A 544 6.16 20.54 25.55
CA LEU A 544 5.35 20.72 24.35
C LEU A 544 4.83 19.38 23.81
N GLU A 545 5.67 18.35 23.75
CA GLU A 545 5.24 16.98 23.39
C GLU A 545 4.19 16.40 24.35
N LYS A 546 4.31 16.66 25.65
CA LYS A 546 3.33 16.22 26.65
C LYS A 546 2.00 16.96 26.47
N ARG A 547 2.05 18.27 26.21
CA ARG A 547 0.87 19.08 25.86
C ARG A 547 0.21 18.57 24.58
N LEU A 548 0.99 18.31 23.52
CA LEU A 548 0.52 17.81 22.24
C LEU A 548 -0.17 16.45 22.36
N ARG A 549 0.45 15.50 23.08
CA ARG A 549 -0.14 14.19 23.39
C ARG A 549 -1.43 14.31 24.20
N ALA A 550 -1.47 15.18 25.22
CA ALA A 550 -2.68 15.43 25.99
C ALA A 550 -3.81 16.05 25.14
N THR A 551 -3.48 16.96 24.21
CA THR A 551 -4.48 17.48 23.26
C THR A 551 -4.95 16.44 22.26
N ALA A 552 -4.07 15.56 21.77
CA ALA A 552 -4.43 14.50 20.82
C ALA A 552 -5.36 13.45 21.44
N GLU A 553 -5.06 12.95 22.66
CA GLU A 553 -5.96 12.03 23.36
C GLU A 553 -7.31 12.69 23.74
N ARG A 554 -7.31 14.00 24.03
CA ARG A 554 -8.56 14.76 24.23
C ARG A 554 -9.38 14.86 22.92
N VAL A 555 -8.74 15.13 21.78
CA VAL A 555 -9.40 15.16 20.46
C VAL A 555 -10.01 13.80 20.14
N LYS A 556 -9.22 12.73 20.21
CA LYS A 556 -9.64 11.32 20.05
C LYS A 556 -10.81 10.92 20.97
N THR A 557 -10.84 11.43 22.20
CA THR A 557 -11.97 11.22 23.13
C THR A 557 -13.23 11.96 22.67
N LEU A 558 -13.10 13.19 22.16
CA LEU A 558 -14.21 13.96 21.60
C LEU A 558 -14.73 13.38 20.28
N GLU A 559 -13.85 12.85 19.43
CA GLU A 559 -14.18 12.15 18.18
C GLU A 559 -14.98 10.87 18.46
N ASN A 560 -14.55 10.06 19.43
CA ASN A 560 -15.30 8.89 19.89
C ASN A 560 -16.67 9.28 20.45
N ALA A 561 -16.75 10.29 21.31
CA ALA A 561 -18.02 10.79 21.85
C ALA A 561 -18.96 11.33 20.75
N LEU A 562 -18.42 12.02 19.73
CA LEU A 562 -19.17 12.49 18.57
C LEU A 562 -19.67 11.34 17.69
N LYS A 563 -18.85 10.30 17.49
CA LYS A 563 -19.24 9.07 16.78
C LYS A 563 -20.36 8.35 17.52
N GLU A 564 -20.23 8.15 18.82
CA GLU A 564 -21.28 7.54 19.65
C GLU A 564 -22.57 8.36 19.63
N ALA A 565 -22.49 9.69 19.74
CA ALA A 565 -23.66 10.57 19.62
C ALA A 565 -24.34 10.47 18.25
N LYS A 566 -23.57 10.42 17.16
CA LYS A 566 -24.06 10.22 15.78
C LYS A 566 -24.74 8.86 15.61
N GLU A 567 -24.16 7.80 16.17
CA GLU A 567 -24.78 6.47 16.16
C GLU A 567 -26.04 6.39 17.03
N ASN A 568 -26.04 6.99 18.22
CA ASN A 568 -27.21 7.10 19.08
C ASN A 568 -28.37 7.78 18.33
N ALA A 569 -28.12 8.96 17.74
CA ALA A 569 -29.10 9.68 16.94
C ALA A 569 -29.58 8.88 15.71
N MET A 570 -28.72 8.11 15.05
CA MET A 570 -29.12 7.21 13.96
C MET A 570 -29.99 6.03 14.45
N ARG A 571 -29.66 5.43 15.60
CA ARG A 571 -30.43 4.36 16.22
C ARG A 571 -31.81 4.87 16.66
N ASP A 572 -31.91 6.07 17.19
CA ASP A 572 -33.19 6.69 17.56
C ASP A 572 -34.01 7.13 16.35
N ARG A 573 -33.40 7.73 15.31
CA ARG A 573 -34.08 7.97 14.02
C ARG A 573 -34.67 6.66 13.46
N LYS A 574 -33.97 5.54 13.59
CA LYS A 574 -34.44 4.20 13.19
C LYS A 574 -35.56 3.65 14.10
N ARG A 575 -35.62 4.03 15.38
CA ARG A 575 -36.77 3.75 16.27
C ARG A 575 -37.99 4.59 15.87
N TYR A 576 -37.83 5.91 15.72
CA TYR A 576 -38.91 6.81 15.30
C TYR A 576 -39.49 6.41 13.94
N GLN A 577 -38.64 6.07 12.96
CA GLN A 577 -39.10 5.59 11.65
C GLN A 577 -40.00 4.35 11.78
N LYS A 578 -39.59 3.35 12.57
CA LYS A 578 -40.38 2.13 12.81
C LYS A 578 -41.73 2.43 13.47
N GLU A 579 -41.78 3.34 14.45
CA GLU A 579 -43.03 3.70 15.11
C GLU A 579 -43.95 4.52 14.18
N VAL A 580 -43.38 5.43 13.39
CA VAL A 580 -44.10 6.16 12.34
C VAL A 580 -44.69 5.21 11.29
N ASP A 581 -43.96 4.18 10.88
CA ASP A 581 -44.44 3.21 9.90
C ASP A 581 -45.49 2.25 10.49
N ARG A 582 -45.35 1.83 11.75
CA ARG A 582 -46.41 1.15 12.53
C ARG A 582 -47.68 2.00 12.61
N ILE A 583 -47.57 3.31 12.87
CA ILE A 583 -48.70 4.23 12.89
C ILE A 583 -49.33 4.36 11.49
N LYS A 584 -48.53 4.46 10.42
CA LYS A 584 -49.05 4.44 9.03
C LYS A 584 -49.80 3.15 8.72
N GLU A 585 -49.33 1.99 9.20
CA GLU A 585 -49.99 0.70 9.01
C GLU A 585 -51.30 0.61 9.80
N ALA A 586 -51.33 1.04 11.06
CA ALA A 586 -52.56 1.13 11.85
C ALA A 586 -53.58 2.08 11.21
N VAL A 587 -53.14 3.24 10.69
CA VAL A 587 -54.00 4.18 9.95
C VAL A 587 -54.46 3.58 8.61
N ARG A 588 -53.59 2.87 7.88
CA ARG A 588 -53.94 2.18 6.63
C ARG A 588 -54.99 1.10 6.88
N ALA A 589 -54.82 0.26 7.90
CA ALA A 589 -55.80 -0.75 8.30
C ALA A 589 -57.15 -0.12 8.70
N LYS A 590 -57.13 0.93 9.52
CA LYS A 590 -58.33 1.68 9.94
C LYS A 590 -59.04 2.36 8.76
N ASN A 591 -58.28 2.86 7.78
CA ASN A 591 -58.83 3.44 6.55
C ASN A 591 -59.37 2.38 5.58
N MET A 592 -58.74 1.20 5.48
CA MET A 592 -59.29 0.08 4.71
C MET A 592 -60.57 -0.46 5.34
N ALA A 593 -60.64 -0.57 6.67
CA ALA A 593 -61.87 -0.90 7.40
C ALA A 593 -63.00 0.13 7.17
N ARG A 594 -62.66 1.42 6.95
CA ARG A 594 -63.62 2.46 6.52
C ARG A 594 -63.96 2.44 5.03
N ARG A 595 -63.21 1.74 4.18
CA ARG A 595 -63.40 1.75 2.71
C ARG A 595 -64.45 0.75 2.21
N GLY A 596 -65.22 0.13 3.10
CA GLY A 596 -66.28 -0.82 2.73
C GLY A 596 -67.52 -0.20 2.06
N TYR A 597 -67.82 1.09 2.33
CA TYR A 597 -69.07 1.74 1.89
C TYR A 597 -68.86 3.20 1.49
N SER A 598 -68.60 3.45 0.19
CA SER A 598 -68.71 4.78 -0.42
C SER A 598 -69.04 4.66 -1.91
N ALA A 599 -70.22 5.12 -2.34
CA ALA A 599 -70.67 5.02 -3.73
C ALA A 599 -69.88 5.93 -4.68
N GLN A 600 -69.61 5.45 -5.90
CA GLN A 600 -68.94 6.23 -6.94
C GLN A 600 -69.92 7.19 -7.62
N ILE A 601 -70.09 8.38 -7.04
CA ILE A 601 -70.82 9.47 -7.68
C ILE A 601 -69.97 10.04 -8.83
N ALA A 602 -70.40 9.80 -10.08
CA ALA A 602 -69.79 10.41 -11.26
C ALA A 602 -69.99 11.93 -11.25
N LYS A 603 -68.93 12.70 -11.55
CA LYS A 603 -69.00 14.16 -11.66
C LYS A 603 -69.29 14.58 -13.10
N PRO A 604 -70.17 15.59 -13.35
CA PRO A 604 -70.42 16.09 -14.70
C PRO A 604 -69.17 16.70 -15.35
N ILE A 605 -69.07 16.53 -16.67
CA ILE A 605 -68.00 17.13 -17.49
C ILE A 605 -68.36 18.60 -17.76
N ARG A 606 -67.41 19.53 -17.51
CA ARG A 606 -67.49 20.89 -18.05
C ARG A 606 -67.01 20.90 -19.50
N PRO A 607 -67.78 21.43 -20.47
CA PRO A 607 -67.25 21.72 -21.81
C PRO A 607 -66.12 22.75 -21.74
N GLY A 608 -65.14 22.67 -22.66
CA GLY A 608 -64.18 23.76 -22.90
C GLY A 608 -62.71 23.50 -22.58
N HIS A 609 -62.26 22.27 -22.39
CA HIS A 609 -60.83 21.93 -22.43
C HIS A 609 -60.54 20.80 -23.42
N HIS A 610 -59.49 21.01 -24.23
CA HIS A 610 -58.97 20.10 -25.24
C HIS A 610 -57.92 19.16 -24.63
N PRO A 611 -57.80 17.91 -25.09
CA PRO A 611 -56.89 16.94 -24.50
C PRO A 611 -55.45 17.18 -24.95
N VAL A 612 -54.51 17.14 -24.00
CA VAL A 612 -53.09 16.86 -24.26
C VAL A 612 -52.86 15.38 -23.95
N SER A 613 -52.20 14.66 -24.85
CA SER A 613 -52.08 13.19 -24.79
C SER A 613 -51.20 12.68 -23.65
N SER A 614 -51.52 11.49 -23.14
CA SER A 614 -50.63 10.65 -22.32
C SER A 614 -49.52 9.99 -23.18
N PRO A 615 -48.46 9.39 -22.61
CA PRO A 615 -48.53 8.07 -21.93
C PRO A 615 -48.04 8.11 -20.47
N ILE A 616 -48.57 7.33 -19.50
CA ILE A 616 -48.52 5.86 -19.27
C ILE A 616 -47.19 5.36 -18.66
N ILE A 617 -47.26 5.12 -17.34
CA ILE A 617 -46.80 3.95 -16.57
C ILE A 617 -45.68 3.07 -17.16
N SER A 618 -44.62 2.86 -16.36
CA SER A 618 -43.95 1.55 -16.26
C SER A 618 -43.67 1.21 -14.79
N THR A 619 -43.59 -0.08 -14.45
CA THR A 619 -43.42 -0.57 -13.07
C THR A 619 -42.69 -1.91 -13.11
N THR A 620 -41.62 -2.07 -12.30
CA THR A 620 -40.77 -3.28 -12.20
C THR A 620 -40.03 -3.67 -13.51
N ARG A 621 -38.94 -4.46 -13.55
CA ARG A 621 -38.28 -5.36 -12.56
C ARG A 621 -36.81 -5.65 -12.96
N THR A 622 -35.97 -5.97 -11.97
CA THR A 622 -34.77 -6.88 -11.99
C THR A 622 -34.03 -7.22 -13.31
N GLY A 623 -32.71 -6.96 -13.32
CA GLY A 623 -31.71 -7.50 -14.26
C GLY A 623 -30.71 -6.41 -14.72
N GLY A 624 -29.39 -6.57 -14.76
CA GLY A 624 -28.52 -7.68 -14.33
C GLY A 624 -27.90 -8.48 -15.46
N ILE A 625 -26.71 -8.04 -15.96
CA ILE A 625 -25.70 -8.83 -16.68
C ILE A 625 -24.40 -7.99 -16.84
N TYR A 626 -23.27 -8.69 -17.00
CA TYR A 626 -21.90 -8.20 -17.22
C TYR A 626 -21.72 -7.41 -18.53
N ALA A 627 -20.74 -6.49 -18.59
CA ALA A 627 -19.51 -6.65 -19.40
C ALA A 627 -18.59 -5.40 -19.36
N HIS A 628 -17.30 -5.62 -19.66
CA HIS A 628 -16.22 -4.67 -20.02
C HIS A 628 -16.66 -3.29 -20.55
N ASN A 629 -15.95 -2.19 -20.22
CA ASN A 629 -14.49 -2.04 -20.13
C ASN A 629 -13.98 -1.52 -18.77
#